data_AF-A0A1Q3LZH5-F1
#
_entry.id   AF-A0A1Q3LZH5-F1
#
_cell.length_a   1.000
_cell.length_b   1.000
_cell.length_c   1.000
_cell.angle_alpha   90.00
_cell.angle_beta   90.00
_cell.angle_gamma   90.00
#
_symmetry.space_group_name_H-M   'P 1'
#
loop_
_entity.id
_entity.type
_entity.pdbx_description
1 polymer ?
#
loop_
_entity_poly.entity_id
_entity_poly.type
_entity_poly.pdbx_seq_one_letter_code
_entity_poly.pdbx_strand_id
1 'polypeptide(L)'
;MEEARLMSKPAVLTKMCELHVIDMPQDEKLAERFQTSFPTAGYDESAGQWRMVWKKGTYAESNARLEAFFAENGVAVTHIDKC
;
A
#
# COMPACT_ATOMS: atom_id res chain seq x y z
N MET A 1 -30.99 -2.21 9.66
CA MET A 1 -29.82 -2.91 10.22
C MET A 1 -28.66 -2.50 9.34
N GLU A 2 -27.97 -1.45 9.73
CA GLU A 2 -26.86 -0.88 8.97
C GLU A 2 -25.65 -1.72 9.33
N GLU A 3 -25.32 -2.67 8.46
CA GLU A 3 -24.12 -3.48 8.58
C GLU A 3 -22.94 -2.51 8.51
N ALA A 4 -22.39 -2.17 9.68
CA ALA A 4 -21.03 -1.72 9.84
C ALA A 4 -20.14 -2.87 9.35
N ARG A 5 -20.09 -3.07 8.03
CA ARG A 5 -18.92 -3.63 7.38
C ARG A 5 -17.79 -2.80 7.95
N LEU A 6 -16.87 -3.45 8.67
CA LEU A 6 -15.51 -2.97 8.76
C LEU A 6 -15.07 -2.76 7.31
N MET A 7 -15.35 -1.58 6.76
CA MET A 7 -14.81 -1.14 5.50
C MET A 7 -13.36 -0.84 5.85
N SER A 8 -12.55 -1.90 5.88
CA SER A 8 -11.10 -1.82 5.88
C SER A 8 -10.77 -0.78 4.81
N LYS A 9 -10.26 0.38 5.23
CA LYS A 9 -9.99 1.48 4.31
C LYS A 9 -9.16 0.91 3.15
N PRO A 10 -9.52 1.18 1.89
CA PRO A 10 -8.75 0.66 0.78
C PRO A 10 -7.32 1.19 0.86
N ALA A 11 -6.35 0.35 0.51
CA ALA A 11 -4.98 0.77 0.37
C ALA A 11 -4.85 1.66 -0.89
N VAL A 12 -4.35 2.88 -0.75
CA VAL A 12 -4.13 3.79 -1.86
C VAL A 12 -2.65 3.77 -2.25
N LEU A 13 -2.39 3.26 -3.45
CA LEU A 13 -1.07 3.24 -4.06
C LEU A 13 -0.93 4.46 -4.96
N THR A 14 -0.26 5.50 -4.46
CA THR A 14 0.07 6.68 -5.23
C THR A 14 1.43 6.52 -5.89
N LYS A 15 1.43 6.36 -7.20
CA LYS A 15 2.63 6.31 -8.03
C LYS A 15 3.08 7.73 -8.37
N MET A 16 4.20 8.15 -7.79
CA MET A 16 4.96 9.33 -8.22
C MET A 16 6.15 8.86 -9.05
N CYS A 17 6.60 9.66 -10.02
CA CYS A 17 7.54 9.25 -11.07
C CYS A 17 8.86 8.61 -10.56
N GLU A 18 9.24 8.81 -9.29
CA GLU A 18 10.40 8.20 -8.63
C GLU A 18 10.10 7.59 -7.24
N LEU A 19 8.88 7.76 -6.72
CA LEU A 19 8.52 7.37 -5.35
C LEU A 19 7.07 6.88 -5.29
N HIS A 20 6.82 5.78 -4.59
CA HIS A 20 5.45 5.31 -4.35
C HIS A 20 5.07 5.58 -2.93
N VAL A 21 3.93 6.25 -2.76
CA VAL A 21 3.28 6.45 -1.47
C VAL A 21 2.17 5.42 -1.35
N ILE A 22 2.12 4.74 -0.23
CA ILE A 22 1.23 3.63 0.07
C ILE A 22 0.49 4.04 1.33
N ASP A 23 -0.73 4.52 1.13
CA ASP A 23 -1.66 4.80 2.22
C ASP A 23 -2.40 3.51 2.52
N MET A 24 -2.05 2.83 3.60
CA MET A 24 -2.73 1.61 4.02
C MET A 24 -3.43 1.85 5.36
N PRO A 25 -4.52 1.12 5.66
CA PRO A 25 -5.18 1.24 6.95
C PRO A 25 -4.17 1.03 8.08
N GLN A 26 -4.31 1.82 9.16
CA GLN A 26 -3.54 1.66 10.40
C GLN A 26 -3.97 0.37 11.11
N ASP A 27 -3.55 -0.74 10.54
CA ASP A 27 -3.63 -2.07 11.13
C ASP A 27 -2.20 -2.55 11.36
N GLU A 28 -1.82 -2.68 12.63
CA GLU A 28 -0.45 -3.07 13.01
C GLU A 28 -0.05 -4.41 12.41
N LYS A 29 -0.98 -5.38 12.30
CA LYS A 29 -0.67 -6.70 11.71
C LYS A 29 -0.43 -6.60 10.22
N LEU A 30 -1.22 -5.80 9.51
CA LEU A 30 -1.01 -5.54 8.09
C LEU A 30 0.31 -4.81 7.87
N ALA A 31 0.63 -3.81 8.69
CA ALA A 31 1.87 -3.05 8.65
C ALA A 31 3.10 -3.93 8.89
N GLU A 32 3.09 -4.80 9.90
CA GLU A 32 4.18 -5.75 10.17
C GLU A 32 4.38 -6.73 9.00
N ARG A 33 3.29 -7.28 8.44
CA ARG A 33 3.33 -8.16 7.26
C ARG A 33 3.83 -7.44 6.02
N PHE A 34 3.42 -6.19 5.86
CA PHE A 34 3.81 -5.33 4.77
C PHE A 34 5.31 -5.04 4.84
N GLN A 35 5.83 -4.62 6.00
CA GLN A 35 7.24 -4.40 6.22
C GLN A 35 8.08 -5.67 6.01
N THR A 36 7.55 -6.84 6.40
CA THR A 36 8.21 -8.14 6.16
C THR A 36 8.29 -8.47 4.67
N SER A 37 7.22 -8.22 3.92
CA SER A 37 7.17 -8.46 2.47
C SER A 37 7.95 -7.42 1.65
N PHE A 38 7.99 -6.18 2.15
CA PHE A 38 8.59 -5.01 1.50
C PHE A 38 9.56 -4.31 2.45
N PRO A 39 10.73 -4.92 2.74
CA PRO A 39 11.69 -4.38 3.71
C PRO A 39 12.32 -3.04 3.28
N THR A 40 12.20 -2.67 2.01
CA THR A 40 12.67 -1.38 1.48
C THR A 40 11.63 -0.27 1.58
N ALA A 41 10.40 -0.57 2.04
CA ALA A 41 9.40 0.44 2.31
C ALA A 41 9.68 1.07 3.69
N GLY A 42 9.77 2.40 3.73
CA GLY A 42 9.88 3.17 4.97
C GLY A 42 8.53 3.75 5.35
N TYR A 43 8.13 3.62 6.61
CA TYR A 43 6.97 4.33 7.13
C TYR A 43 7.32 5.79 7.39
N ASP A 44 6.55 6.71 6.81
CA ASP A 44 6.65 8.14 7.07
C ASP A 44 5.61 8.51 8.14
N GLU A 45 6.08 8.64 9.38
CA GLU A 45 5.22 9.00 10.53
C GLU A 45 4.58 10.38 10.38
N SER A 46 5.21 11.30 9.64
CA SER A 46 4.70 12.65 9.43
C SER A 46 3.48 12.69 8.50
N ALA A 47 3.44 11.83 7.49
CA ALA A 47 2.30 11.68 6.59
C ALA A 47 1.35 10.55 7.02
N GLY A 48 1.81 9.66 7.91
CA GLY A 48 1.09 8.45 8.29
C GLY A 48 1.06 7.40 7.16
N GLN A 49 2.04 7.45 6.24
CA GLN A 49 2.01 6.70 4.98
C GLN A 49 3.30 5.94 4.75
N TRP A 50 3.22 4.81 4.08
CA TRP A 50 4.39 4.05 3.66
C TRP A 50 4.96 4.65 2.38
N ARG A 51 6.28 4.75 2.30
CA ARG A 51 7.00 5.27 1.15
C ARG A 51 8.02 4.24 0.69
N MET A 52 7.98 3.94 -0.60
CA MET A 52 8.88 2.97 -1.19
C MET A 52 9.45 3.55 -2.48
N VAL A 53 10.78 3.56 -2.59
CA VAL A 53 11.47 3.95 -3.81
C VAL A 53 11.61 2.71 -4.68
N TRP A 54 10.97 2.73 -5.85
CA TRP A 54 11.08 1.63 -6.80
C TRP A 54 12.10 1.98 -7.88
N LYS A 55 12.90 0.99 -8.26
CA LYS A 55 13.84 1.15 -9.38
C LYS A 55 13.04 1.28 -10.67
N LYS A 56 13.37 2.29 -11.47
CA LYS A 56 12.70 2.58 -12.75
C LYS A 56 12.69 1.31 -13.63
N GLY A 57 11.50 0.78 -13.92
CA GLY A 57 11.29 -0.42 -14.74
C GLY A 57 10.60 -1.59 -14.06
N THR A 58 10.52 -1.65 -12.72
CA THR A 58 9.85 -2.76 -12.01
C THR A 58 8.39 -2.48 -11.65
N TYR A 59 7.86 -1.29 -11.96
CA TYR A 59 6.56 -0.79 -11.47
C TYR A 59 5.37 -1.74 -11.67
N ALA A 60 5.27 -2.44 -12.81
CA ALA A 60 4.15 -3.35 -13.07
C ALA A 60 4.17 -4.57 -12.15
N GLU A 61 5.34 -5.19 -11.98
CA GLU A 61 5.54 -6.36 -11.10
C GLU A 61 5.37 -5.99 -9.63
N SER A 62 5.74 -4.75 -9.31
CA SER A 62 5.62 -4.12 -8.00
C SER A 62 4.17 -3.91 -7.59
N ASN A 63 3.38 -3.33 -8.50
CA ASN A 63 1.95 -3.14 -8.31
C ASN A 63 1.24 -4.49 -8.19
N ALA A 64 1.54 -5.44 -9.07
CA ALA A 64 0.95 -6.78 -9.00
C ALA A 64 1.23 -7.47 -7.65
N ARG A 65 2.43 -7.29 -7.07
CA ARG A 65 2.76 -7.79 -5.72
C ARG A 65 1.95 -7.10 -4.62
N LEU A 66 1.76 -5.78 -4.71
CA LEU A 66 0.95 -5.02 -3.76
C LEU A 66 -0.51 -5.43 -3.85
N GLU A 67 -1.07 -5.48 -5.06
CA GLU A 67 -2.43 -5.93 -5.33
C GLU A 67 -2.67 -7.34 -4.80
N ALA A 68 -1.77 -8.28 -5.06
CA ALA A 68 -1.85 -9.63 -4.51
C ALA A 68 -1.81 -9.63 -2.98
N PHE A 69 -0.85 -8.94 -2.37
CA PHE A 69 -0.72 -8.86 -0.91
C PHE A 69 -2.00 -8.29 -0.26
N PHE A 70 -2.50 -7.16 -0.76
CA PHE A 70 -3.70 -6.55 -0.21
C PHE A 70 -4.95 -7.39 -0.48
N ALA A 71 -5.09 -8.00 -1.66
CA ALA A 71 -6.18 -8.92 -1.97
C ALA A 71 -6.19 -10.15 -1.06
N GLU A 72 -5.03 -10.75 -0.77
CA GLU A 72 -4.89 -11.85 0.19
C GLU A 72 -5.28 -11.46 1.62
N ASN A 73 -5.08 -10.19 1.98
CA ASN A 73 -5.49 -9.64 3.27
C ASN A 73 -6.91 -9.03 3.25
N GLY A 74 -7.66 -9.17 2.16
CA GLY A 74 -9.03 -8.65 2.04
C GLY A 74 -9.13 -7.12 1.98
N VAL A 75 -8.06 -6.44 1.60
CA VAL A 75 -7.97 -4.99 1.47
C VAL A 75 -8.10 -4.61 -0.01
N ALA A 76 -9.06 -3.75 -0.33
CA ALA A 76 -9.20 -3.22 -1.68
C ALA A 76 -8.05 -2.25 -1.99
N VAL A 77 -7.55 -2.26 -3.22
CA VAL A 77 -6.44 -1.38 -3.65
C VAL A 77 -6.94 -0.34 -4.63
N THR A 78 -6.52 0.91 -4.45
CA THR A 78 -6.78 2.02 -5.36
C THR A 78 -5.46 2.58 -5.88
N HIS A 79 -5.29 2.64 -7.19
CA HIS A 79 -4.09 3.20 -7.81
C HIS A 79 -4.34 4.66 -8.17
N ILE A 80 -3.47 5.54 -7.71
CA ILE A 80 -3.42 6.94 -8.12
C ILE A 80 -2.12 7.14 -8.89
N ASP A 81 -2.23 7.34 -10.20
CA ASP A 81 -1.08 7.78 -11.00
C ASP A 81 -1.01 9.31 -10.96
N LYS A 82 0.08 9.85 -10.39
CA LYS A 82 0.39 11.30 -10.39
C LYS A 82 1.58 11.62 -11.29
N CYS A 83 1.92 10.70 -12.18
CA CYS A 83 2.76 10.92 -13.33
C CYS A 83 1.81 11.07 -14.56
#